data_AF-A0A2R4VZT3-F1
#
_entry.id   AF-A0A2R4VZT3-F1
#
_cell.length_a   1.000
_cell.length_b   1.000
_cell.length_c   1.000
_cell.angle_alpha   90.00
_cell.angle_beta   90.00
_cell.angle_gamma   90.00
#
_symmetry.space_group_name_H-M   'P 1'
#
loop_
_entity.id
_entity.type
_entity.pdbx_description
1 polymer ?
#
loop_
_entity_poly.entity_id
_entity_poly.type
_entity_poly.pdbx_seq_one_letter_code
_entity_poly.pdbx_strand_id
1 'polypeptide(L)'
;MILGIDVGSCKIGYAILDDKYNVFSKGIILLNDFKKEFLKFIKSYEIEVVAVGSGTGHKKVMELIDELNLDLKVVIISERNTSVQAKWRYINSLKGFKGFFCKFFGYLDKPVDDISAVIIAERYLNEKRKKSET
;
A
#
# COMPACT_ATOMS: atom_id res chain seq x y z
N MET A 1 11.19 -6.98 0.33
CA MET A 1 9.90 -6.49 -0.21
C MET A 1 9.27 -5.42 0.68
N ILE A 2 8.32 -4.63 0.15
CA ILE A 2 7.66 -3.52 0.82
C ILE A 2 6.16 -3.82 0.91
N LEU A 3 5.59 -3.78 2.11
CA LEU A 3 4.16 -3.90 2.36
C LEU A 3 3.56 -2.49 2.57
N GLY A 4 2.78 -2.01 1.62
CA GLY A 4 1.95 -0.82 1.76
C GLY A 4 0.61 -1.14 2.42
N ILE A 5 0.17 -0.31 3.35
CA ILE A 5 -1.07 -0.44 4.10
C ILE A 5 -1.83 0.89 4.07
N ASP A 6 -3.06 0.86 3.59
CA ASP A 6 -4.02 1.96 3.67
C ASP A 6 -5.13 1.63 4.67
N VAL A 7 -5.33 2.48 5.67
CA VAL A 7 -6.23 2.18 6.80
C VAL A 7 -7.53 2.95 6.66
N GLY A 8 -8.62 2.23 6.38
CA GLY A 8 -9.98 2.75 6.46
C GLY A 8 -10.66 2.43 7.80
N SER A 9 -11.90 2.87 7.97
CA SER A 9 -12.66 2.71 9.22
C SER A 9 -12.95 1.25 9.59
N CYS A 10 -13.23 0.39 8.59
CA CYS A 10 -13.58 -1.02 8.78
C CYS A 10 -12.74 -1.99 7.93
N LYS A 11 -11.98 -1.45 6.98
CA LYS A 11 -11.26 -2.19 5.95
C LYS A 11 -9.85 -1.65 5.85
N ILE A 12 -8.92 -2.53 5.48
CA ILE A 12 -7.52 -2.20 5.24
C ILE A 12 -7.18 -2.61 3.81
N GLY A 13 -6.73 -1.64 3.01
CA GLY A 13 -6.09 -1.91 1.73
C GLY A 13 -4.64 -2.33 1.96
N TYR A 14 -4.16 -3.33 1.23
CA TYR A 14 -2.76 -3.75 1.28
C TYR A 14 -2.17 -3.94 -0.11
N ALA A 15 -0.86 -3.76 -0.23
CA ALA A 15 -0.10 -4.04 -1.43
C ALA A 15 1.33 -4.46 -1.09
N ILE A 16 1.86 -5.47 -1.77
CA ILE A 16 3.23 -5.97 -1.61
C ILE A 16 3.99 -5.72 -2.90
N LEU A 17 5.06 -4.94 -2.80
CA LEU A 17 5.90 -4.53 -3.92
C LEU A 17 7.36 -4.92 -3.70
N ASP A 18 8.12 -5.08 -4.79
CA ASP A 18 9.58 -5.06 -4.75
C ASP A 18 10.16 -3.64 -4.93
N ASP A 19 11.48 -3.54 -4.89
CA ASP A 19 12.26 -2.31 -5.13
C ASP A 19 12.18 -1.79 -6.57
N LYS A 20 11.65 -2.60 -7.50
CA LYS A 20 11.41 -2.30 -8.91
C LYS A 20 9.94 -1.93 -9.20
N TYR A 21 9.13 -1.70 -8.17
CA TYR A 21 7.71 -1.34 -8.27
C TYR A 21 6.81 -2.46 -8.85
N ASN A 22 7.27 -3.71 -8.87
CA ASN A 22 6.41 -4.83 -9.26
C ASN A 22 5.48 -5.18 -8.11
N VAL A 23 4.18 -5.27 -8.39
CA VAL A 23 3.15 -5.65 -7.41
C VAL A 23 2.99 -7.18 -7.41
N PHE A 24 3.30 -7.82 -6.29
CA PHE A 24 3.19 -9.27 -6.10
C PHE A 24 1.82 -9.68 -5.58
N SER A 25 1.27 -8.87 -4.68
CA SER A 25 -0.07 -9.09 -4.12
C SER A 25 -0.68 -7.76 -3.74
N LYS A 26 -2.00 -7.64 -3.87
CA LYS A 26 -2.76 -6.51 -3.33
C LYS A 26 -4.20 -6.95 -3.07
N GLY A 27 -4.89 -6.23 -2.19
CA GLY A 27 -6.30 -6.46 -1.93
C GLY A 27 -6.82 -5.66 -0.75
N ILE A 28 -8.00 -6.04 -0.30
CA ILE A 28 -8.64 -5.49 0.89
C ILE A 28 -8.83 -6.62 1.89
N ILE A 29 -8.55 -6.33 3.16
CA ILE A 29 -8.89 -7.21 4.28
C ILE A 29 -9.75 -6.45 5.29
N LEU A 30 -10.52 -7.17 6.09
CA LEU A 30 -11.26 -6.58 7.20
C LEU A 30 -10.29 -6.25 8.33
N LEU A 31 -10.54 -5.16 9.04
CA LEU A 31 -9.72 -4.74 10.18
C LEU A 31 -9.62 -5.84 11.26
N ASN A 32 -10.70 -6.60 11.48
CA ASN A 32 -10.73 -7.69 12.44
C ASN A 32 -9.83 -8.87 12.04
N ASP A 33 -9.62 -9.07 10.74
CA ASP A 33 -8.76 -10.14 10.21
C ASP A 33 -7.30 -9.70 10.06
N PHE A 34 -6.99 -8.43 10.38
CA PHE A 34 -5.70 -7.81 10.12
C PHE A 34 -4.52 -8.63 10.64
N LYS A 35 -4.52 -8.98 11.93
CA LYS A 35 -3.40 -9.73 12.55
C LYS A 35 -3.13 -11.05 11.84
N LYS A 36 -4.20 -11.79 11.50
CA LYS A 36 -4.11 -13.09 10.84
C LYS A 36 -3.51 -12.96 9.44
N GLU A 37 -4.02 -12.03 8.64
CA GLU A 37 -3.53 -11.82 7.27
C GLU A 37 -2.14 -11.19 7.26
N PHE A 38 -1.85 -10.27 8.19
CA PHE A 38 -0.54 -9.66 8.35
C PHE A 38 0.54 -10.72 8.65
N LEU A 39 0.30 -11.64 9.58
CA LEU A 39 1.23 -12.75 9.86
C LEU A 39 1.44 -13.64 8.63
N LYS A 40 0.41 -13.88 7.82
CA LYS A 40 0.57 -14.61 6.55
C LYS A 40 1.46 -13.84 5.58
N PHE A 41 1.32 -12.52 5.49
CA PHE A 41 2.18 -11.70 4.62
C PHE A 41 3.64 -11.78 5.06
N ILE A 42 3.91 -11.60 6.36
CA ILE A 42 5.27 -11.70 6.91
C ILE A 42 5.87 -13.10 6.70
N LYS A 43 5.06 -14.16 6.76
CA LYS A 43 5.53 -15.54 6.54
C LYS A 43 5.74 -15.87 5.05
N SER A 44 4.91 -15.32 4.17
CA SER A 44 4.91 -15.67 2.74
C SER A 44 5.86 -14.80 1.91
N TYR A 45 6.23 -13.64 2.44
CA TYR A 45 7.07 -12.66 1.77
C TYR A 45 8.14 -12.16 2.73
N GLU A 46 9.36 -11.96 2.23
CA GLU A 46 10.43 -11.29 2.96
C GLU A 46 10.16 -9.77 3.02
N ILE A 47 9.25 -9.37 3.90
CA ILE A 47 8.87 -7.98 4.11
C ILE A 47 9.99 -7.28 4.91
N GLU A 48 10.68 -6.35 4.25
CA GLU A 48 11.72 -5.52 4.86
C GLU A 48 11.12 -4.28 5.54
N VAL A 49 10.03 -3.76 4.98
CA VAL A 49 9.42 -2.50 5.40
C VAL A 49 7.92 -2.56 5.28
N VAL A 50 7.24 -2.08 6.31
CA VAL A 50 5.80 -1.84 6.31
C VAL A 50 5.55 -0.33 6.21
N ALA A 51 5.00 0.11 5.09
CA ALA A 51 4.64 1.50 4.83
C ALA A 51 3.15 1.70 5.14
N VAL A 52 2.84 2.50 6.15
CA VAL A 52 1.45 2.75 6.60
C VAL A 52 1.03 4.16 6.21
N GLY A 53 -0.10 4.31 5.54
CA GLY A 53 -0.68 5.61 5.22
C GLY A 53 -1.02 6.42 6.46
N SER A 54 -0.82 7.75 6.40
CA SER A 54 -1.07 8.66 7.51
C SER A 54 -2.56 9.01 7.76
N GLY A 55 -3.50 8.30 7.14
CA GLY A 55 -4.94 8.51 7.27
C GLY A 55 -5.46 8.38 8.72
N THR A 56 -6.73 8.66 8.96
CA THR A 56 -7.30 8.77 10.32
C THR A 56 -7.23 7.49 11.16
N GLY A 57 -7.02 6.31 10.55
CA GLY A 57 -6.95 5.02 11.22
C GLY A 57 -5.54 4.50 11.56
N HIS A 58 -4.46 5.19 11.17
CA HIS A 58 -3.10 4.62 11.24
C HIS A 58 -2.67 4.18 12.65
N LYS A 59 -3.07 4.93 13.69
CA LYS A 59 -2.73 4.61 15.09
C LYS A 59 -3.19 3.22 15.51
N LYS A 60 -4.41 2.84 15.13
CA LYS A 60 -4.98 1.54 15.48
C LYS A 60 -4.22 0.39 14.82
N VAL A 61 -3.74 0.58 13.59
CA VAL A 61 -2.94 -0.44 12.90
C VAL A 61 -1.53 -0.52 13.48
N MET A 62 -0.93 0.60 13.87
CA MET A 62 0.35 0.59 14.59
C MET A 62 0.23 -0.21 15.89
N GLU A 63 -0.78 0.05 16.71
CA GLU A 63 -1.04 -0.71 17.94
C GLU A 63 -1.18 -2.22 17.65
N LEU A 64 -1.94 -2.60 16.61
CA LEU A 64 -2.09 -4.00 16.22
C LEU A 64 -0.79 -4.66 15.75
N ILE A 65 0.12 -3.91 15.12
CA ILE A 65 1.44 -4.39 14.71
C ILE A 65 2.36 -4.51 15.93
N ASP A 66 2.37 -3.51 16.80
CA ASP A 66 3.18 -3.48 18.03
C ASP A 66 2.79 -4.65 18.97
N GLU A 67 1.50 -4.97 19.06
CA GLU A 67 0.99 -6.13 19.82
C GLU A 67 1.52 -7.49 19.31
N LEU A 68 1.95 -7.58 18.04
CA LEU A 68 2.55 -8.80 17.50
C LEU A 68 4.02 -8.97 17.92
N ASN A 69 4.64 -7.91 18.47
CA ASN A 69 6.02 -7.89 18.95
C ASN A 69 7.03 -8.44 17.92
N LEU A 70 6.84 -8.05 16.66
CA LEU A 70 7.72 -8.43 15.54
C LEU A 70 8.77 -7.34 15.33
N ASP A 71 10.02 -7.74 15.09
CA ASP A 71 11.10 -6.81 14.71
C ASP A 71 10.95 -6.39 13.25
N LEU A 72 10.01 -5.46 13.00
CA LEU A 72 9.69 -4.95 11.66
C LEU A 72 9.94 -3.45 11.58
N LYS A 73 10.51 -3.01 10.46
CA LYS A 73 10.62 -1.59 10.17
C LYS A 73 9.29 -1.04 9.66
N VAL A 74 8.59 -0.30 10.51
CA VAL A 74 7.33 0.38 10.16
C VAL A 74 7.58 1.87 9.89
N VAL A 75 7.06 2.39 8.78
CA VAL A 75 7.23 3.78 8.36
C VAL A 75 5.87 4.38 8.03
N ILE A 76 5.57 5.54 8.61
CA ILE A 76 4.35 6.29 8.29
C ILE A 76 4.60 7.16 7.05
N ILE A 77 3.75 7.01 6.04
CA ILE A 77 3.81 7.76 4.78
C ILE A 77 2.69 8.78 4.73
N SER A 78 3.07 10.04 4.53
CA SER A 78 2.13 11.15 4.45
C SER A 78 1.22 11.05 3.21
N GLU A 79 -0.09 11.11 3.43
CA GLU A 79 -1.11 11.07 2.39
C GLU A 79 -1.43 12.45 1.78
N ARG A 80 -0.85 13.54 2.32
CA ARG A 80 -1.30 14.95 2.17
C ARG A 80 -1.55 15.50 0.76
N ASN A 81 -1.30 14.76 -0.32
CA ASN A 81 -1.54 15.14 -1.71
C ASN A 81 -2.16 14.04 -2.61
N THR A 82 -2.78 12.99 -2.07
CA THR A 82 -3.56 12.02 -2.89
C THR A 82 -4.98 12.50 -3.12
N SER A 83 -5.16 13.59 -3.88
CA SER A 83 -6.50 13.93 -4.37
C SER A 83 -7.00 12.81 -5.30
N VAL A 84 -8.33 12.61 -5.37
CA VAL A 84 -8.95 11.67 -6.33
C VAL A 84 -8.43 11.93 -7.74
N GLN A 85 -8.23 13.20 -8.10
CA GLN A 85 -7.66 13.62 -9.38
C GLN A 85 -6.19 13.21 -9.56
N ALA A 86 -5.37 13.26 -8.51
CA ALA A 86 -3.99 12.78 -8.54
C ALA A 86 -3.91 11.25 -8.71
N LYS A 87 -4.80 10.50 -8.05
CA LYS A 87 -4.94 9.05 -8.25
C LYS A 87 -5.31 8.73 -9.70
N TRP A 88 -6.26 9.47 -10.27
CA TRP A 88 -6.63 9.37 -11.69
C TRP A 88 -5.49 9.69 -12.65
N ARG A 89 -4.71 10.73 -12.38
CA ARG A 89 -3.52 11.06 -13.17
C ARG A 89 -2.47 9.97 -13.12
N TYR A 90 -2.24 9.37 -11.96
CA TYR A 90 -1.32 8.24 -11.82
C TYR A 90 -1.78 7.05 -12.66
N ILE A 91 -3.06 6.67 -12.58
CA ILE A 91 -3.63 5.58 -13.41
C ILE A 91 -3.44 5.89 -14.91
N ASN A 92 -3.76 7.11 -15.33
CA ASN A 92 -3.61 7.55 -16.72
C ASN A 92 -2.14 7.67 -17.17
N SER A 93 -1.19 7.76 -16.23
CA SER A 93 0.25 7.80 -16.51
C SER A 93 0.87 6.41 -16.70
N LEU A 94 0.18 5.33 -16.31
CA LEU A 94 0.60 3.96 -16.57
C LEU A 94 0.55 3.69 -18.07
N LYS A 95 1.71 3.74 -18.75
CA LYS A 95 1.81 3.49 -20.20
C LYS A 95 1.83 1.99 -20.52
N GLY A 96 1.33 1.64 -21.72
CA GLY A 96 1.40 0.29 -22.29
C GLY A 96 0.15 -0.57 -22.05
N PHE A 97 0.27 -1.88 -22.31
CA PHE A 97 -0.82 -2.86 -22.18
C PHE A 97 -1.51 -2.80 -20.81
N LYS A 98 -0.79 -2.48 -19.73
CA LYS A 98 -1.37 -2.25 -18.38
C LYS A 98 -2.39 -1.09 -18.34
N GLY A 99 -2.11 0.03 -19.01
CA GLY A 99 -3.03 1.17 -19.09
C GLY A 99 -4.26 0.88 -19.96
N PHE A 100 -4.06 0.14 -21.07
CA PHE A 100 -5.17 -0.28 -21.94
C PHE A 100 -6.08 -1.31 -21.26
N PHE A 101 -5.51 -2.29 -20.55
CA PHE A 101 -6.28 -3.31 -19.82
C PHE A 101 -7.14 -2.69 -18.71
N CYS A 102 -6.60 -1.74 -17.94
CA CYS A 102 -7.35 -1.01 -16.92
C CYS A 102 -8.53 -0.21 -17.51
N LYS A 103 -8.35 0.35 -18.71
CA LYS A 103 -9.35 1.18 -19.39
C LYS A 103 -10.44 0.38 -20.10
N PHE A 104 -10.11 -0.80 -20.62
CA PHE A 104 -11.00 -1.64 -21.42
C PHE A 104 -11.86 -2.60 -20.59
N PHE A 105 -11.34 -3.11 -19.46
CA PHE A 105 -12.05 -4.09 -18.63
C PHE A 105 -12.95 -3.50 -17.53
N GLY A 106 -13.18 -2.18 -17.51
CA GLY A 106 -13.98 -1.60 -16.43
C GLY A 106 -13.36 -1.88 -15.06
N TYR A 107 -12.03 -1.82 -14.93
CA TYR A 107 -11.34 -1.78 -13.62
C TYR A 107 -11.68 -0.50 -12.82
N LEU A 108 -12.62 0.29 -13.36
CA LEU A 108 -13.18 1.52 -12.85
C LEU A 108 -14.50 1.33 -12.06
N ASP A 109 -15.13 0.14 -12.13
CA ASP A 109 -16.30 -0.21 -11.30
C ASP A 109 -15.92 -0.92 -9.98
N LYS A 110 -14.62 -1.20 -9.79
CA LYS A 110 -14.07 -1.60 -8.49
C LYS A 110 -13.41 -0.38 -7.87
N PRO A 111 -13.69 -0.09 -6.59
CA PRO A 111 -13.52 1.24 -6.05
C PRO A 111 -12.06 1.67 -6.16
N VAL A 112 -11.88 2.97 -6.44
CA VAL A 112 -10.61 3.71 -6.39
C VAL A 112 -9.89 3.58 -5.02
N ASP A 113 -10.52 2.90 -4.05
CA ASP A 113 -10.01 2.55 -2.73
C ASP A 113 -8.81 1.58 -2.77
N ASP A 114 -8.71 0.69 -3.76
CA ASP A 114 -7.72 -0.42 -3.73
C ASP A 114 -6.32 -0.07 -4.27
N ILE A 115 -6.12 1.18 -4.70
CA ILE A 115 -4.84 1.64 -5.24
C ILE A 115 -4.04 2.43 -4.19
N SER A 116 -4.70 2.91 -3.13
CA SER A 116 -4.04 3.72 -2.09
C SER A 116 -2.82 3.00 -1.48
N ALA A 117 -2.97 1.72 -1.13
CA ALA A 117 -1.88 0.93 -0.56
C ALA A 117 -0.67 0.76 -1.50
N VAL A 118 -0.94 0.65 -2.82
CA VAL A 118 0.12 0.64 -3.84
C VAL A 118 0.85 1.98 -3.82
N ILE A 119 0.11 3.09 -3.92
CA ILE A 119 0.69 4.44 -3.92
C ILE A 119 1.52 4.70 -2.66
N ILE A 120 1.08 4.20 -1.49
CA ILE A 120 1.81 4.31 -0.22
C ILE A 120 3.17 3.60 -0.31
N ALA A 121 3.20 2.36 -0.80
CA ALA A 121 4.45 1.61 -0.98
C ALA A 121 5.38 2.27 -2.01
N GLU A 122 4.85 2.76 -3.13
CA GLU A 122 5.63 3.46 -4.15
C GLU A 122 6.21 4.78 -3.64
N ARG A 123 5.45 5.53 -2.82
CA ARG A 123 5.93 6.75 -2.18
C ARG A 123 7.10 6.47 -1.27
N TYR A 124 7.02 5.42 -0.46
CA TYR A 124 8.13 4.99 0.36
C TYR A 124 9.39 4.70 -0.49
N LEU A 125 9.23 3.97 -1.59
CA LEU A 125 10.34 3.68 -2.52
C LEU A 125 10.95 4.95 -3.12
N ASN A 126 10.11 5.90 -3.53
CA ASN A 126 10.55 7.18 -4.09
C ASN A 126 11.32 8.01 -3.06
N GLU A 127 10.84 8.09 -1.82
CA GLU A 127 11.54 8.79 -0.73
C GLU A 127 12.85 8.10 -0.35
N LYS A 128 12.88 6.75 -0.34
CA LYS A 128 14.09 5.96 -0.11
C LYS A 128 15.15 6.25 -1.18
N ARG A 129 14.77 6.28 -2.47
CA ARG A 129 15.68 6.58 -3.58
C ARG A 129 16.23 8.01 -3.54
N LYS A 130 15.39 9.01 -3.25
CA LYS A 130 15.85 10.40 -3.10
C LYS A 130 16.89 10.54 -1.99
N LYS A 131 16.68 9.87 -0.86
CA LYS A 131 17.64 9.89 0.27
C LYS A 131 18.97 9.20 -0.05
N SER A 132 19.03 8.26 -0.99
CA SER A 132 20.29 7.63 -1.42
C SER A 132 21.07 8.46 -2.46
N GLU A 133 20.42 9.43 -3.10
CA GLU A 133 21.02 10.31 -4.11
C GLU A 133 21.52 11.65 -3.51
N THR A 134 21.31 11.87 -2.20
CA THR A 134 21.73 13.08 -1.46
C THR A 134 22.81 12.73 -0.45
#